data_AF-A0A6A5UA13-F1
#
_entry.id   AF-A0A6A5UA13-F1
#
_cell.length_a   1.000
_cell.length_b   1.000
_cell.length_c   1.000
_cell.angle_alpha   90.00
_cell.angle_beta   90.00
_cell.angle_gamma   90.00
#
_symmetry.space_group_name_H-M   'P 1'
#
loop_
_entity.id
_entity.type
_entity.pdbx_description
1 polymer ?
#
loop_
_entity_poly.entity_id
_entity_poly.type
_entity_poly.pdbx_seq_one_letter_code
_entity_poly.pdbx_strand_id
1 'polypeptide(L)'
;MVAFAQKRGIIAAVAATILTTLLMLTLVGPSVPYPRINIGGKTSDEHKKKPSWGTAVHNPKPASSHSSSTQPSSATQPNPSEEKLAIVTFLSGTLDKEDNWEDDEYFSATRLLAWQLLHSPATKIRRQNLDFYVIVTPSVSKSRRERLEKDGAKLWPVEFLYAEWLRGTDHEMRWDDLMGKLRVWEMVEYSRVLLLDGDIILREPLDGIFDDPGTKFQVTNRSSAVKFPLPKGEELPELPDQYMLGGTHETIGPVHEFPPTFENNGLQKYGYFNAGFFLLAPNLQLFDYYCRLMNTKDGFDPRYMEQNLLNRIHAWDGALPWKLIDVKWNMVAVNDADLDGGVKSMHQKWFVEPTSHSQRVRDISMKARWEMQGWYDAMDQARELEEKSRAS
;
A
#
# COMPACT_ATOMS: atom_id res chain seq x y z
N MET A 1 -64.27 10.09 15.84
CA MET A 1 -63.01 9.97 16.61
C MET A 1 -62.04 8.93 16.02
N VAL A 2 -61.89 8.84 14.68
CA VAL A 2 -60.93 7.87 14.06
C VAL A 2 -59.92 8.55 13.12
N ALA A 3 -60.16 9.81 12.71
CA ALA A 3 -59.23 10.54 11.83
C ALA A 3 -58.03 11.21 12.53
N PHE A 4 -57.98 11.23 13.88
CA PHE A 4 -56.88 11.83 14.65
C PHE A 4 -55.81 10.84 15.11
N ALA A 5 -56.07 9.52 15.04
CA ALA A 5 -55.12 8.48 15.42
C ALA A 5 -54.13 8.13 14.29
N GLN A 6 -54.54 8.29 13.03
CA GLN A 6 -53.73 7.90 11.87
C GLN A 6 -52.59 8.88 11.55
N LYS A 7 -52.72 10.16 11.95
CA LYS A 7 -51.65 11.17 11.82
C LYS A 7 -50.51 10.99 12.84
N ARG A 8 -50.74 10.33 13.98
CA ARG A 8 -49.69 10.06 14.98
C ARG A 8 -48.81 8.87 14.59
N GLY A 9 -49.35 7.87 13.88
CA GLY A 9 -48.56 6.74 13.36
C GLY A 9 -47.60 7.13 12.23
N ILE A 10 -48.02 8.04 11.35
CA ILE A 10 -47.18 8.50 10.23
C ILE A 10 -46.06 9.44 10.69
N ILE A 11 -46.31 10.30 11.68
CA ILE A 11 -45.28 11.20 12.23
C ILE A 11 -44.25 10.40 13.04
N ALA A 12 -44.65 9.35 13.76
CA ALA A 12 -43.73 8.46 14.47
C ALA A 12 -42.88 7.61 13.52
N ALA A 13 -43.44 7.13 12.40
CA ALA A 13 -42.70 6.38 11.38
C ALA A 13 -41.68 7.26 10.64
N VAL A 14 -42.05 8.49 10.25
CA VAL A 14 -41.13 9.43 9.59
C VAL A 14 -40.03 9.92 10.54
N ALA A 15 -40.33 10.12 11.83
CA ALA A 15 -39.31 10.46 12.83
C ALA A 15 -38.36 9.29 13.10
N ALA A 16 -38.85 8.04 13.13
CA ALA A 16 -38.01 6.86 13.31
C ALA A 16 -37.10 6.61 12.10
N THR A 17 -37.57 6.85 10.87
CA THR A 17 -36.75 6.75 9.65
C THR A 17 -35.69 7.85 9.59
N ILE A 18 -36.03 9.10 9.91
CA ILE A 18 -35.06 10.22 9.97
C ILE A 18 -34.01 10.00 11.06
N LEU A 19 -34.39 9.42 12.22
CA LEU A 19 -33.44 9.12 13.29
C LEU A 19 -32.53 7.93 12.94
N THR A 20 -32.99 6.94 12.16
CA THR A 20 -32.14 5.85 11.66
C THR A 20 -31.24 6.28 10.50
N THR A 21 -31.67 7.22 9.65
CA THR A 21 -30.79 7.82 8.63
C THR A 21 -29.77 8.77 9.26
N LEU A 22 -30.12 9.54 10.30
CA LEU A 22 -29.13 10.35 11.04
C LEU A 22 -28.13 9.50 11.83
N LEU A 23 -28.54 8.34 12.37
CA LEU A 23 -27.64 7.44 13.08
C LEU A 23 -26.69 6.66 12.11
N MET A 24 -27.15 6.38 10.89
CA MET A 24 -26.29 5.82 9.82
C MET A 24 -25.33 6.86 9.23
N LEU A 25 -25.67 8.15 9.24
CA LEU A 25 -24.73 9.22 8.88
C LEU A 25 -23.66 9.49 9.94
N THR A 26 -23.80 8.95 11.17
CA THR A 26 -22.78 9.06 12.22
C THR A 26 -21.81 7.87 12.29
N LEU A 27 -21.95 6.88 11.41
CA LEU A 27 -21.01 5.75 11.28
C LEU A 27 -20.05 5.88 10.08
N VAL A 28 -20.14 6.97 9.32
CA VAL A 28 -18.99 7.45 8.53
C VAL A 28 -18.02 8.06 9.53
N GLY A 29 -17.09 7.24 10.01
CA GLY A 29 -15.99 7.69 10.85
C GLY A 29 -15.34 8.94 10.23
N PRO A 30 -14.97 9.95 11.03
CA PRO A 30 -14.35 11.15 10.50
C PRO A 30 -13.14 10.74 9.68
N SER A 31 -13.12 11.14 8.42
CA SER A 31 -11.89 11.30 7.66
C SER A 31 -10.91 12.03 8.58
N VAL A 32 -9.87 11.32 9.02
CA VAL A 32 -8.85 11.89 9.91
C VAL A 32 -8.33 13.15 9.22
N PRO A 33 -8.53 14.34 9.81
CA PRO A 33 -7.98 15.55 9.21
C PRO A 33 -6.46 15.45 9.25
N TYR A 34 -5.83 15.66 8.09
CA TYR A 34 -4.39 15.83 7.99
C TYR A 34 -3.95 16.90 9.01
N PRO A 35 -3.01 16.60 9.93
CA PRO A 35 -2.51 17.62 10.84
C PRO A 35 -1.75 18.68 10.03
N ARG A 36 -2.30 19.90 9.99
CA ARG A 36 -1.55 21.10 9.58
C ARG A 36 -0.41 21.31 10.57
N ILE A 37 0.82 21.04 10.14
CA ILE A 37 2.01 21.52 10.85
C ILE A 37 2.09 23.03 10.57
N ASN A 38 1.72 23.83 11.56
CA ASN A 38 1.94 25.28 11.53
C ASN A 38 3.45 25.54 11.69
N ILE A 39 4.14 25.79 10.59
CA ILE A 39 5.46 26.45 10.63
C ILE A 39 5.19 27.96 10.70
N GLY A 40 4.88 28.42 11.90
CA GLY A 40 4.76 29.84 12.23
C GLY A 40 5.92 30.25 13.13
N GLY A 41 6.93 30.88 12.53
CA GLY A 41 8.06 31.44 13.27
C GLY A 41 7.62 32.53 14.24
N LYS A 42 8.19 32.50 15.44
CA LYS A 42 8.41 33.71 16.25
C LYS A 42 9.82 33.68 16.80
N THR A 43 10.57 34.66 16.33
CA THR A 43 11.83 35.16 16.88
C THR A 43 11.65 35.59 18.33
N SER A 44 12.57 35.19 19.20
CA SER A 44 13.00 36.02 20.32
C SER A 44 14.44 35.67 20.66
N ASP A 45 15.33 36.61 20.37
CA ASP A 45 16.64 36.73 20.98
C ASP A 45 16.51 36.69 22.50
N GLU A 46 17.35 35.90 23.19
CA GLU A 46 18.24 36.44 24.22
C GLU A 46 19.17 35.38 24.83
N HIS A 47 20.44 35.81 24.98
CA HIS A 47 21.38 35.42 26.04
C HIS A 47 22.26 34.17 25.86
N LYS A 48 23.42 34.44 25.24
CA LYS A 48 24.78 34.26 25.80
C LYS A 48 24.95 33.13 26.82
N LYS A 49 25.65 32.06 26.42
CA LYS A 49 26.89 31.55 27.08
C LYS A 49 27.46 30.36 26.30
N LYS A 50 28.68 30.51 25.78
CA LYS A 50 29.54 29.41 25.31
C LYS A 50 30.07 28.62 26.51
N PRO A 51 30.19 27.29 26.44
CA PRO A 51 31.20 26.57 27.21
C PRO A 51 32.35 26.14 26.30
N SER A 52 33.55 26.31 26.85
CA SER A 52 34.85 25.97 26.31
C SER A 52 35.06 24.46 26.14
N TRP A 53 35.66 24.08 25.02
CA TRP A 53 36.19 22.74 24.78
C TRP A 53 37.44 22.51 25.63
N GLY A 54 37.33 21.60 26.60
CA GLY A 54 38.45 21.05 27.36
C GLY A 54 38.78 19.65 26.86
N THR A 55 39.99 19.46 26.38
CA THR A 55 40.59 18.19 25.95
C THR A 55 40.79 17.25 27.14
N ALA A 56 40.20 16.05 27.09
CA ALA A 56 40.60 14.92 27.92
C ALA A 56 40.66 13.66 27.06
N VAL A 57 41.88 13.18 26.87
CA VAL A 57 42.25 11.97 26.14
C VAL A 57 41.97 10.77 27.07
N HIS A 58 41.06 9.89 26.67
CA HIS A 58 40.97 8.54 27.23
C HIS A 58 40.92 7.51 26.11
N ASN A 59 41.99 6.73 26.05
CA ASN A 59 42.20 5.60 25.16
C ASN A 59 41.66 4.33 25.85
N PRO A 60 40.74 3.56 25.23
CA PRO A 60 40.56 2.15 25.55
C PRO A 60 41.15 1.28 24.44
N LYS A 61 42.03 0.35 24.84
CA LYS A 61 42.60 -0.71 24.01
C LYS A 61 41.51 -1.53 23.29
N PRO A 62 41.75 -2.01 22.05
CA PRO A 62 40.81 -2.87 21.35
C PRO A 62 40.87 -4.30 21.90
N ALA A 63 39.71 -4.85 22.25
CA ALA A 63 39.53 -6.28 22.43
C ALA A 63 39.32 -6.93 21.06
N SER A 64 40.21 -7.85 20.70
CA SER A 64 40.10 -8.71 19.52
C SER A 64 39.19 -9.91 19.81
N SER A 65 38.19 -10.19 18.96
CA SER A 65 38.05 -11.50 18.30
C SER A 65 36.81 -11.61 17.39
N HIS A 66 37.09 -11.77 16.09
CA HIS A 66 36.51 -12.75 15.15
C HIS A 66 34.98 -12.90 15.02
N SER A 67 34.40 -12.19 14.07
CA SER A 67 33.97 -12.78 12.79
C SER A 67 33.96 -11.69 11.71
N SER A 68 34.92 -11.71 10.80
CA SER A 68 34.85 -10.85 9.61
C SER A 68 33.90 -11.52 8.62
N SER A 69 32.58 -11.34 8.82
CA SER A 69 31.66 -11.43 7.70
C SER A 69 32.03 -10.27 6.78
N THR A 70 32.79 -10.55 5.73
CA THR A 70 33.13 -9.53 4.74
C THR A 70 31.85 -9.21 3.98
N GLN A 71 31.14 -8.20 4.45
CA GLN A 71 29.99 -7.61 3.76
C GLN A 71 30.38 -7.32 2.31
N PRO A 72 29.58 -7.75 1.32
CA PRO A 72 29.86 -7.45 -0.07
C PRO A 72 29.91 -5.93 -0.26
N SER A 73 30.88 -5.43 -1.02
CA SER A 73 31.07 -3.98 -1.25
C SER A 73 30.00 -3.39 -2.18
N SER A 74 29.26 -4.23 -2.90
CA SER A 74 28.19 -3.85 -3.81
C SER A 74 27.16 -4.97 -3.95
N ALA A 75 25.90 -4.61 -4.15
CA ALA A 75 24.83 -5.57 -4.35
C ALA A 75 24.84 -6.16 -5.77
N THR A 76 24.57 -7.45 -5.87
CA THR A 76 24.46 -8.14 -7.15
C THR A 76 23.10 -7.80 -7.76
N GLN A 77 23.10 -7.25 -8.97
CA GLN A 77 21.87 -6.99 -9.71
C GLN A 77 21.49 -8.25 -10.50
N PRO A 78 20.18 -8.57 -10.60
CA PRO A 78 19.74 -9.70 -11.41
C PRO A 78 20.03 -9.44 -12.90
N ASN A 79 20.28 -10.51 -13.66
CA ASN A 79 20.43 -10.41 -15.10
C ASN A 79 19.07 -10.08 -15.74
N PRO A 80 18.90 -8.95 -16.45
CA PRO A 80 17.61 -8.56 -17.01
C PRO A 80 16.95 -9.61 -17.92
N SER A 81 17.73 -10.47 -18.59
CA SER A 81 17.19 -11.53 -19.45
C SER A 81 16.64 -12.74 -18.68
N GLU A 82 16.99 -12.86 -17.39
CA GLU A 82 16.62 -13.99 -16.52
C GLU A 82 15.62 -13.57 -15.44
N GLU A 83 15.30 -12.28 -15.33
CA GLU A 83 14.35 -11.79 -14.34
C GLU A 83 12.95 -12.32 -14.59
N LYS A 84 12.34 -12.84 -13.52
CA LYS A 84 10.90 -13.06 -13.42
C LYS A 84 10.30 -11.96 -12.56
N LEU A 85 9.37 -11.20 -13.11
CA LEU A 85 8.78 -10.02 -12.45
C LEU A 85 7.29 -10.24 -12.19
N ALA A 86 6.76 -9.59 -11.15
CA ALA A 86 5.31 -9.59 -10.91
C ALA A 86 4.78 -8.22 -10.48
N ILE A 87 3.55 -7.92 -10.90
CA ILE A 87 2.68 -6.92 -10.27
C ILE A 87 1.66 -7.67 -9.40
N VAL A 88 1.44 -7.20 -8.19
CA VAL A 88 0.59 -7.87 -7.21
C VAL A 88 -0.32 -6.86 -6.53
N THR A 89 -1.61 -7.16 -6.51
CA THR A 89 -2.57 -6.47 -5.63
C THR A 89 -3.04 -7.41 -4.53
N PHE A 90 -3.51 -6.85 -3.42
CA PHE A 90 -4.00 -7.59 -2.28
C PHE A 90 -5.51 -7.40 -2.11
N LEU A 91 -6.23 -8.50 -1.90
CA LEU A 91 -7.66 -8.50 -1.58
C LEU A 91 -7.90 -9.37 -0.35
N SER A 92 -8.42 -8.76 0.71
CA SER A 92 -9.06 -9.46 1.82
C SER A 92 -10.58 -9.26 1.76
N GLY A 93 -11.33 -10.14 2.43
CA GLY A 93 -12.78 -9.96 2.56
C GLY A 93 -13.11 -8.64 3.25
N THR A 94 -14.04 -7.88 2.71
CA THR A 94 -14.64 -6.75 3.43
C THR A 94 -15.56 -7.28 4.51
N LEU A 95 -15.30 -6.93 5.77
CA LEU A 95 -16.28 -7.09 6.84
C LEU A 95 -17.63 -6.49 6.36
N ASP A 96 -18.71 -7.23 6.54
CA ASP A 96 -20.10 -6.80 6.33
C ASP A 96 -20.64 -6.65 4.90
N LYS A 97 -20.03 -7.26 3.87
CA LYS A 97 -20.67 -7.33 2.55
C LYS A 97 -21.25 -8.72 2.26
N GLU A 98 -22.56 -8.75 2.01
CA GLU A 98 -23.27 -9.93 1.49
C GLU A 98 -22.59 -10.43 0.20
N ASP A 99 -22.92 -11.65 -0.23
CA ASP A 99 -22.34 -12.25 -1.45
C ASP A 99 -22.73 -11.52 -2.75
N ASN A 100 -23.52 -10.43 -2.67
CA ASN A 100 -23.68 -9.50 -3.78
C ASN A 100 -22.41 -8.67 -3.99
N TRP A 101 -21.47 -9.24 -4.74
CA TRP A 101 -20.18 -8.63 -5.03
C TRP A 101 -20.28 -7.38 -5.93
N GLU A 102 -21.44 -7.08 -6.52
CA GLU A 102 -21.66 -5.86 -7.30
C GLU A 102 -21.66 -4.58 -6.42
N ASP A 103 -22.06 -4.71 -5.15
CA ASP A 103 -22.08 -3.62 -4.16
C ASP A 103 -20.75 -3.52 -3.40
N ASP A 104 -19.79 -4.39 -3.72
CA ASP A 104 -18.46 -4.42 -3.13
C ASP A 104 -17.49 -3.53 -3.92
N GLU A 105 -17.40 -2.26 -3.51
CA GLU A 105 -16.51 -1.26 -4.13
C GLU A 105 -15.03 -1.68 -4.17
N TYR A 106 -14.52 -2.36 -3.14
CA TYR A 106 -13.11 -2.80 -3.10
C TYR A 106 -12.88 -4.03 -3.96
N PHE A 107 -13.84 -4.95 -4.00
CA PHE A 107 -13.82 -6.03 -4.98
C PHE A 107 -13.90 -5.50 -6.42
N SER A 108 -14.82 -4.57 -6.68
CA SER A 108 -14.96 -3.89 -7.97
C SER A 108 -13.70 -3.12 -8.36
N ALA A 109 -13.04 -2.46 -7.41
CA ALA A 109 -11.76 -1.80 -7.62
C ALA A 109 -10.66 -2.82 -7.98
N THR A 110 -10.60 -3.96 -7.29
CA THR A 110 -9.66 -5.04 -7.62
C THR A 110 -9.87 -5.58 -9.03
N ARG A 111 -11.14 -5.78 -9.43
CA ARG A 111 -11.51 -6.17 -10.81
C ARG A 111 -11.13 -5.10 -11.83
N LEU A 112 -11.28 -3.83 -11.49
CA LEU A 112 -10.85 -2.71 -12.31
C LEU A 112 -9.33 -2.71 -12.49
N LEU A 113 -8.55 -2.89 -11.43
CA LEU A 113 -7.10 -3.01 -11.53
C LEU A 113 -6.68 -4.22 -12.39
N ALA A 114 -7.32 -5.37 -12.20
CA ALA A 114 -7.09 -6.54 -13.06
C ALA A 114 -7.37 -6.22 -14.53
N TRP A 115 -8.48 -5.54 -14.83
CA TRP A 115 -8.79 -5.12 -16.19
C TRP A 115 -7.76 -4.14 -16.76
N GLN A 116 -7.33 -3.16 -15.97
CA GLN A 116 -6.33 -2.18 -16.38
C GLN A 116 -5.00 -2.86 -16.73
N LEU A 117 -4.60 -3.91 -16.01
CA LEU A 117 -3.34 -4.61 -16.21
C LEU A 117 -3.40 -5.71 -17.27
N LEU A 118 -4.55 -6.36 -17.48
CA LEU A 118 -4.69 -7.50 -18.38
C LEU A 118 -5.31 -7.14 -19.74
N HIS A 119 -6.26 -6.22 -19.76
CA HIS A 119 -7.17 -6.06 -20.90
C HIS A 119 -7.11 -4.68 -21.55
N SER A 120 -7.04 -3.62 -20.74
CA SER A 120 -7.06 -2.23 -21.23
C SER A 120 -5.93 -1.96 -22.23
N PRO A 121 -6.23 -1.55 -23.47
CA PRO A 121 -5.18 -1.21 -24.45
C PRO A 121 -4.24 -0.10 -23.98
N ALA A 122 -4.74 0.80 -23.13
CA ALA A 122 -3.99 1.94 -22.62
C ALA A 122 -2.96 1.53 -21.55
N THR A 123 -3.28 0.55 -20.70
CA THR A 123 -2.54 0.31 -19.45
C THR A 123 -2.05 -1.13 -19.28
N LYS A 124 -2.48 -2.08 -20.13
CA LYS A 124 -2.11 -3.48 -19.99
C LYS A 124 -0.60 -3.70 -20.01
N ILE A 125 -0.18 -4.71 -19.25
CA ILE A 125 1.18 -5.21 -19.21
C ILE A 125 1.63 -5.62 -20.62
N ARG A 126 2.89 -5.31 -20.96
CA ARG A 126 3.49 -5.57 -22.28
C ARG A 126 4.74 -6.45 -22.20
N ARG A 127 5.45 -6.42 -21.07
CA ARG A 127 6.62 -7.27 -20.79
C ARG A 127 6.17 -8.73 -20.71
N GLN A 128 6.91 -9.59 -21.41
CA GLN A 128 6.62 -11.04 -21.46
C GLN A 128 7.01 -11.76 -20.17
N ASN A 129 7.95 -11.19 -19.41
CA ASN A 129 8.42 -11.72 -18.13
C ASN A 129 7.77 -11.06 -16.91
N LEU A 130 6.63 -10.39 -17.10
CA LEU A 130 5.90 -9.68 -16.05
C LEU A 130 4.52 -10.30 -15.86
N ASP A 131 4.33 -10.97 -14.73
CA ASP A 131 3.05 -11.57 -14.36
C ASP A 131 2.19 -10.60 -13.53
N PHE A 132 0.89 -10.86 -13.46
CA PHE A 132 -0.03 -10.20 -12.54
C PHE A 132 -0.74 -11.22 -11.64
N TYR A 133 -0.75 -10.94 -10.33
CA TYR A 133 -1.46 -11.74 -9.34
C TYR A 133 -2.35 -10.89 -8.43
N VAL A 134 -3.44 -11.51 -7.96
CA VAL A 134 -4.21 -11.03 -6.82
C VAL A 134 -3.91 -11.95 -5.63
N ILE A 135 -3.25 -11.42 -4.60
CA ILE A 135 -3.14 -12.11 -3.32
C ILE A 135 -4.53 -12.13 -2.68
N VAL A 136 -4.97 -13.32 -2.26
CA VAL A 136 -6.27 -13.51 -1.62
C VAL A 136 -6.13 -14.21 -0.28
N THR A 137 -6.78 -13.66 0.75
CA THR A 137 -6.85 -14.30 2.08
C THR A 137 -7.97 -15.33 2.15
N PRO A 138 -8.04 -16.16 3.22
CA PRO A 138 -9.14 -17.10 3.43
C PRO A 138 -10.52 -16.43 3.49
N SER A 139 -10.61 -15.14 3.82
CA SER A 139 -11.89 -14.40 3.86
C SER A 139 -12.47 -14.07 2.48
N VAL A 140 -11.70 -14.18 1.40
CA VAL A 140 -12.23 -13.99 0.04
C VAL A 140 -13.05 -15.20 -0.39
N SER A 141 -14.35 -15.02 -0.59
CA SER A 141 -15.29 -16.10 -0.92
C SER A 141 -14.93 -16.83 -2.22
N LYS A 142 -15.36 -18.09 -2.34
CA LYS A 142 -15.12 -18.90 -3.54
C LYS A 142 -15.66 -18.24 -4.81
N SER A 143 -16.86 -17.64 -4.74
CA SER A 143 -17.48 -16.93 -5.86
C SER A 143 -16.65 -15.73 -6.32
N ARG A 144 -16.09 -14.95 -5.38
CA ARG A 144 -15.18 -13.82 -5.70
C ARG A 144 -13.88 -14.30 -6.34
N ARG A 145 -13.31 -15.41 -5.85
CA ARG A 145 -12.11 -16.04 -6.45
C ARG A 145 -12.37 -16.50 -7.88
N GLU A 146 -13.44 -17.28 -8.07
CA GLU A 146 -13.85 -17.78 -9.40
C GLU A 146 -14.12 -16.62 -10.37
N ARG A 147 -14.71 -15.52 -9.89
CA ARG A 147 -14.92 -14.31 -10.71
C ARG A 147 -13.61 -13.65 -11.13
N LEU A 148 -12.63 -13.52 -10.24
CA LEU A 148 -11.31 -12.96 -10.57
C LEU A 148 -10.55 -13.82 -11.58
N GLU A 149 -10.61 -15.15 -11.43
CA GLU A 149 -10.05 -16.08 -12.41
C GLU A 149 -10.80 -15.99 -13.76
N LYS A 150 -12.14 -15.85 -13.72
CA LYS A 150 -12.96 -15.62 -14.91
C LYS A 150 -12.54 -14.35 -15.65
N ASP A 151 -12.16 -13.31 -14.90
CA ASP A 151 -11.61 -12.04 -15.38
C ASP A 151 -10.17 -12.16 -15.89
N GLY A 152 -9.51 -13.30 -15.71
CA GLY A 152 -8.16 -13.60 -16.20
C GLY A 152 -7.04 -13.33 -15.19
N ALA A 153 -7.36 -12.94 -13.95
CA ALA A 153 -6.36 -12.78 -12.91
C ALA A 153 -5.85 -14.14 -12.40
N LYS A 154 -4.55 -14.22 -12.10
CA LYS A 154 -3.99 -15.33 -11.34
C LYS A 154 -4.15 -15.04 -9.85
N LEU A 155 -4.54 -16.04 -9.07
CA LEU A 155 -4.67 -15.91 -7.62
C LEU A 155 -3.42 -16.41 -6.91
N TRP A 156 -3.04 -15.72 -5.83
CA TRP A 156 -2.00 -16.17 -4.89
C TRP A 156 -2.61 -16.29 -3.49
N PRO A 157 -3.16 -17.47 -3.13
CA PRO A 157 -3.77 -17.67 -1.82
C PRO A 157 -2.72 -17.58 -0.72
N VAL A 158 -3.03 -16.86 0.36
CA VAL A 158 -2.16 -16.73 1.53
C VAL A 158 -2.96 -16.95 2.81
N GLU A 159 -2.28 -17.34 3.87
CA GLU A 159 -2.85 -17.36 5.21
C GLU A 159 -2.74 -15.99 5.88
N PHE A 160 -3.66 -15.72 6.82
CA PHE A 160 -3.59 -14.53 7.66
C PHE A 160 -2.27 -14.45 8.44
N LEU A 161 -1.92 -13.24 8.85
CA LEU A 161 -0.79 -12.96 9.73
C LEU A 161 -1.30 -12.34 11.02
N TYR A 162 -1.10 -13.05 12.12
CA TYR A 162 -1.62 -12.69 13.43
C TYR A 162 -0.51 -12.11 14.32
N ALA A 163 -0.89 -11.13 15.14
CA ALA A 163 -0.06 -10.60 16.21
C ALA A 163 -0.78 -10.76 17.55
N GLU A 164 -0.28 -11.66 18.42
CA GLU A 164 -1.00 -12.05 19.65
C GLU A 164 -1.33 -10.86 20.56
N TRP A 165 -0.44 -9.87 20.64
CA TRP A 165 -0.60 -8.70 21.49
C TRP A 165 -1.65 -7.69 21.00
N LEU A 166 -2.15 -7.85 19.76
CA LEU A 166 -3.23 -7.04 19.20
C LEU A 166 -4.60 -7.67 19.36
N ARG A 167 -4.67 -8.91 19.88
CA ARG A 167 -5.96 -9.55 20.15
C ARG A 167 -6.79 -8.76 21.15
N GLY A 168 -8.09 -8.63 20.88
CA GLY A 168 -9.04 -7.88 21.68
C GLY A 168 -8.88 -6.35 21.62
N THR A 169 -8.08 -5.82 20.69
CA THR A 169 -7.99 -4.38 20.43
C THR A 169 -8.94 -3.98 19.30
N ASP A 170 -9.35 -2.70 19.27
CA ASP A 170 -10.15 -2.14 18.16
C ASP A 170 -9.43 -2.24 16.79
N HIS A 171 -8.14 -2.60 16.80
CA HIS A 171 -7.32 -2.77 15.60
C HIS A 171 -7.34 -4.21 15.07
N GLU A 172 -7.66 -5.23 15.87
CA GLU A 172 -7.47 -6.66 15.55
C GLU A 172 -8.03 -7.07 14.18
N MET A 173 -9.31 -6.77 13.88
CA MET A 173 -9.93 -7.25 12.64
C MET A 173 -9.35 -6.60 11.37
N ARG A 174 -9.06 -5.30 11.41
CA ARG A 174 -8.46 -4.58 10.27
C ARG A 174 -6.98 -4.96 10.09
N TRP A 175 -6.36 -5.39 11.19
CA TRP A 175 -4.96 -5.73 11.27
C TRP A 175 -4.62 -7.03 10.56
N ASP A 176 -5.34 -8.11 10.89
CA ASP A 176 -5.04 -9.45 10.39
C ASP A 176 -5.14 -9.51 8.85
N ASP A 177 -6.09 -8.75 8.30
CA ASP A 177 -6.27 -8.57 6.86
C ASP A 177 -5.08 -7.84 6.22
N LEU A 178 -4.72 -6.64 6.70
CA LEU A 178 -3.72 -5.81 6.03
C LEU A 178 -2.28 -6.30 6.21
N MET A 179 -1.97 -6.94 7.34
CA MET A 179 -0.66 -7.57 7.54
C MET A 179 -0.40 -8.70 6.55
N GLY A 180 -1.46 -9.35 6.04
CA GLY A 180 -1.38 -10.36 4.98
C GLY A 180 -0.63 -9.88 3.73
N LYS A 181 -0.56 -8.57 3.45
CA LYS A 181 0.27 -8.00 2.37
C LYS A 181 1.74 -8.42 2.46
N LEU A 182 2.29 -8.61 3.67
CA LEU A 182 3.69 -9.00 3.87
C LEU A 182 4.02 -10.37 3.27
N ARG A 183 3.02 -11.21 3.01
CA ARG A 183 3.16 -12.50 2.32
C ARG A 183 3.72 -12.35 0.90
N VAL A 184 3.70 -11.15 0.31
CA VAL A 184 4.37 -10.87 -0.97
C VAL A 184 5.88 -11.17 -0.93
N TRP A 185 6.53 -11.11 0.25
CA TRP A 185 7.94 -11.50 0.40
C TRP A 185 8.20 -13.01 0.27
N GLU A 186 7.16 -13.84 0.34
CA GLU A 186 7.27 -15.29 0.13
C GLU A 186 7.28 -15.66 -1.35
N MET A 187 7.01 -14.72 -2.27
CA MET A 187 6.99 -14.93 -3.72
C MET A 187 8.41 -15.03 -4.33
N VAL A 188 9.29 -15.84 -3.72
CA VAL A 188 10.72 -15.97 -4.05
C VAL A 188 11.02 -16.61 -5.40
N GLU A 189 9.99 -17.04 -6.13
CA GLU A 189 10.13 -17.40 -7.55
C GLU A 189 10.29 -16.16 -8.46
N TYR A 190 9.98 -14.96 -7.95
CA TYR A 190 10.15 -13.69 -8.65
C TYR A 190 11.40 -12.96 -8.14
N SER A 191 12.13 -12.36 -9.07
CA SER A 191 13.29 -11.51 -8.74
C SER A 191 12.84 -10.23 -8.05
N ARG A 192 11.75 -9.62 -8.54
CA ARG A 192 11.19 -8.37 -8.04
C ARG A 192 9.67 -8.34 -8.21
N VAL A 193 8.99 -7.72 -7.26
CA VAL A 193 7.54 -7.62 -7.22
C VAL A 193 7.13 -6.18 -6.95
N LEU A 194 6.23 -5.63 -7.77
CA LEU A 194 5.51 -4.40 -7.48
C LEU A 194 4.23 -4.76 -6.70
N LEU A 195 4.12 -4.33 -5.45
CA LEU A 195 2.86 -4.36 -4.71
C LEU A 195 2.15 -3.02 -4.85
N LEU A 196 0.86 -3.06 -5.18
CA LEU A 196 0.03 -1.88 -5.25
C LEU A 196 -1.41 -2.13 -4.76
N ASP A 197 -2.05 -1.12 -4.19
CA ASP A 197 -3.42 -1.21 -3.68
C ASP A 197 -4.43 -1.41 -4.82
N GLY A 198 -5.48 -2.17 -4.55
CA GLY A 198 -6.50 -2.54 -5.53
C GLY A 198 -7.34 -1.36 -6.05
N ASP A 199 -7.25 -0.20 -5.41
CA ASP A 199 -8.00 1.01 -5.75
C ASP A 199 -7.20 2.04 -6.57
N ILE A 200 -6.05 1.65 -7.10
CA ILE A 200 -5.24 2.50 -7.96
C ILE A 200 -5.80 2.56 -9.40
N ILE A 201 -5.84 3.76 -9.96
CA ILE A 201 -6.22 4.03 -11.35
C ILE A 201 -4.97 4.26 -12.19
N LEU A 202 -4.80 3.46 -13.24
CA LEU A 202 -3.70 3.54 -14.18
C LEU A 202 -4.05 4.47 -15.33
N ARG A 203 -3.07 5.28 -15.74
CA ARG A 203 -3.11 6.09 -16.95
C ARG A 203 -2.24 5.52 -18.06
N GLU A 204 -1.17 4.83 -17.67
CA GLU A 204 -0.19 4.21 -18.56
C GLU A 204 0.25 2.83 -18.04
N PRO A 205 0.91 2.00 -18.87
CA PRO A 205 1.50 0.75 -18.40
C PRO A 205 2.59 0.99 -17.36
N LEU A 206 2.63 0.13 -16.35
CA LEU A 206 3.60 0.21 -15.24
C LEU A 206 4.90 -0.56 -15.52
N ASP A 207 5.01 -1.26 -16.65
CA ASP A 207 6.15 -2.12 -17.01
C ASP A 207 7.54 -1.51 -16.78
N GLY A 208 7.69 -0.21 -17.04
CA GLY A 208 8.98 0.48 -16.94
C GLY A 208 9.44 0.79 -15.52
N ILE A 209 8.60 0.58 -14.50
CA ILE A 209 8.97 0.86 -13.11
C ILE A 209 10.14 -0.01 -12.65
N PHE A 210 10.23 -1.23 -13.18
CA PHE A 210 11.33 -2.16 -12.89
C PHE A 210 12.68 -1.68 -13.46
N ASP A 211 12.71 -0.64 -14.28
CA ASP A 211 13.94 -0.04 -14.78
C ASP A 211 14.28 1.27 -14.04
N ASP A 212 13.47 1.66 -13.06
CA ASP A 212 13.68 2.86 -12.24
C ASP A 212 14.92 2.71 -11.35
N PRO A 213 15.80 3.73 -11.23
CA PRO A 213 16.99 3.67 -10.38
C PRO A 213 16.72 3.32 -8.91
N GLY A 214 15.54 3.65 -8.39
CA GLY A 214 15.08 3.30 -7.04
C GLY A 214 14.80 1.81 -6.82
N THR A 215 14.84 1.00 -7.88
CA THR A 215 14.49 -0.44 -7.84
C THR A 215 15.70 -1.37 -7.94
N LYS A 216 16.91 -0.83 -7.73
CA LYS A 216 18.16 -1.59 -7.71
C LYS A 216 18.38 -2.26 -6.36
N PHE A 217 19.00 -3.44 -6.39
CA PHE A 217 19.42 -4.13 -5.17
C PHE A 217 20.47 -3.32 -4.41
N GLN A 218 20.42 -3.45 -3.09
CA GLN A 218 21.28 -2.76 -2.13
C GLN A 218 21.88 -3.76 -1.15
N VAL A 219 23.08 -3.45 -0.65
CA VAL A 219 23.71 -4.21 0.44
C VAL A 219 23.10 -3.76 1.77
N THR A 220 22.84 -4.72 2.66
CA THR A 220 22.36 -4.45 4.01
C THR A 220 23.44 -3.79 4.85
N ASN A 221 23.15 -2.60 5.38
CA ASN A 221 24.05 -1.88 6.26
C ASN A 221 23.93 -2.36 7.71
N ARG A 222 24.54 -3.50 8.03
CA ARG A 222 24.51 -4.09 9.39
C ARG A 222 25.12 -3.18 10.46
N SER A 223 25.97 -2.22 10.09
CA SER A 223 26.56 -1.27 11.05
C SER A 223 25.55 -0.23 11.58
N SER A 224 24.46 0.00 10.84
CA SER A 224 23.36 0.90 11.19
C SER A 224 22.11 0.15 11.64
N ALA A 225 22.23 -1.14 12.01
CA ALA A 225 21.12 -1.91 12.54
C ALA A 225 20.68 -1.32 13.89
N VAL A 226 19.55 -0.62 13.87
CA VAL A 226 18.91 -0.11 15.09
C VAL A 226 18.47 -1.32 15.92
N LYS A 227 18.85 -1.35 17.20
CA LYS A 227 18.35 -2.37 18.11
C LYS A 227 16.88 -2.10 18.40
N PHE A 228 16.05 -3.11 18.18
CA PHE A 228 14.64 -3.06 18.53
C PHE A 228 14.49 -3.40 20.02
N PRO A 229 13.55 -2.77 20.74
CA PRO A 229 13.26 -3.16 22.11
C PRO A 229 12.67 -4.58 22.08
N LEU A 230 13.50 -5.58 22.39
CA LEU A 230 13.09 -6.97 22.50
C LEU A 230 13.02 -7.37 23.98
N PRO A 231 12.16 -8.35 24.34
CA PRO A 231 12.24 -8.98 25.65
C PRO A 231 13.65 -9.52 25.94
N LYS A 232 14.00 -9.56 27.23
CA LYS A 232 15.35 -9.94 27.66
C LYS A 232 15.68 -11.37 27.21
N GLY A 233 16.81 -11.52 26.50
CA GLY A 233 17.30 -12.82 26.02
C GLY A 233 16.74 -13.23 24.66
N GLU A 234 15.93 -12.39 24.03
CA GLU A 234 15.46 -12.61 22.67
C GLU A 234 16.28 -11.82 21.65
N GLU A 235 16.46 -12.41 20.48
CA GLU A 235 17.14 -11.81 19.33
C GLU A 235 16.20 -11.73 18.13
N LEU A 236 16.54 -10.88 17.18
CA LEU A 236 15.87 -10.81 15.88
C LEU A 236 16.56 -11.77 14.90
N PRO A 237 15.83 -12.33 13.92
CA PRO A 237 16.42 -13.05 12.81
C PRO A 237 17.53 -12.24 12.12
N GLU A 238 18.47 -12.95 11.51
CA GLU A 238 19.49 -12.30 10.70
C GLU A 238 18.88 -11.62 9.47
N LEU A 239 19.40 -10.44 9.14
CA LEU A 239 19.03 -9.74 7.91
C LEU A 239 19.78 -10.33 6.70
N PRO A 240 19.17 -10.36 5.51
CA PRO A 240 19.85 -10.82 4.31
C PRO A 240 21.04 -9.92 3.95
N ASP A 241 21.97 -10.42 3.14
CA ASP A 241 23.11 -9.62 2.68
C ASP A 241 22.71 -8.48 1.74
N GLN A 242 21.66 -8.70 0.96
CA GLN A 242 21.11 -7.71 0.03
C GLN A 242 19.59 -7.76 0.01
N TYR A 243 19.00 -6.64 -0.35
CA TYR A 243 17.56 -6.45 -0.43
C TYR A 243 17.27 -5.41 -1.50
N MET A 244 15.99 -5.26 -1.82
CA MET A 244 15.52 -4.10 -2.55
C MET A 244 14.13 -3.74 -2.05
N LEU A 245 13.95 -2.46 -1.76
CA LEU A 245 12.66 -1.86 -1.45
C LEU A 245 12.71 -0.44 -2.01
N GLY A 246 11.84 -0.16 -2.96
CA GLY A 246 11.62 1.16 -3.52
C GLY A 246 10.17 1.57 -3.32
N GLY A 247 9.92 2.85 -3.07
CA GLY A 247 8.57 3.36 -2.84
C GLY A 247 8.47 4.85 -3.16
N THR A 248 7.29 5.42 -2.89
CA THR A 248 7.02 6.84 -3.09
C THR A 248 6.66 7.51 -1.75
N HIS A 249 7.07 8.77 -1.58
CA HIS A 249 6.52 9.62 -0.53
C HIS A 249 5.05 9.95 -0.79
N GLU A 250 4.36 10.36 0.26
CA GLU A 250 3.02 10.96 0.14
C GLU A 250 3.13 12.45 -0.15
N THR A 251 2.24 12.95 -1.02
CA THR A 251 2.08 14.39 -1.22
C THR A 251 1.51 15.03 0.04
N ILE A 252 1.85 16.29 0.32
CA ILE A 252 1.34 17.03 1.48
C ILE A 252 -0.19 17.23 1.46
N GLY A 253 -0.81 17.08 0.29
CA GLY A 253 -2.24 17.26 0.06
C GLY A 253 -2.51 17.62 -1.40
N PRO A 254 -3.76 17.96 -1.76
CA PRO A 254 -4.15 18.18 -3.15
C PRO A 254 -3.57 19.44 -3.80
N VAL A 255 -3.06 20.38 -2.99
CA VAL A 255 -2.47 21.63 -3.46
C VAL A 255 -0.95 21.51 -3.35
N HIS A 256 -0.31 21.14 -4.45
CA HIS A 256 1.14 21.01 -4.58
C HIS A 256 1.57 21.19 -6.04
N GLU A 257 2.87 21.42 -6.26
CA GLU A 257 3.48 21.51 -7.59
C GLU A 257 3.99 20.14 -8.07
N PHE A 258 3.96 19.92 -9.38
CA PHE A 258 4.58 18.76 -10.01
C PHE A 258 6.01 19.08 -10.52
N PRO A 259 7.01 18.23 -10.27
CA PRO A 259 6.96 17.10 -9.33
C PRO A 259 6.97 17.59 -7.87
N PRO A 260 6.26 16.92 -6.96
CA PRO A 260 6.33 17.27 -5.54
C PRO A 260 7.71 16.90 -4.99
N THR A 261 8.29 17.82 -4.24
CA THR A 261 9.59 17.67 -3.56
C THR A 261 9.49 18.19 -2.13
N PHE A 262 10.54 17.99 -1.32
CA PHE A 262 10.59 18.64 -0.01
C PHE A 262 10.93 20.13 -0.16
N GLU A 263 11.70 20.49 -1.19
CA GLU A 263 12.13 21.85 -1.49
C GLU A 263 10.97 22.77 -1.89
N ASN A 264 9.98 22.25 -2.63
CA ASN A 264 8.75 22.97 -2.96
C ASN A 264 7.59 22.70 -1.99
N ASN A 265 7.85 22.06 -0.85
CA ASN A 265 6.84 21.74 0.17
C ASN A 265 5.67 20.89 -0.39
N GLY A 266 5.94 20.04 -1.38
CA GLY A 266 4.96 19.15 -2.00
C GLY A 266 4.83 17.78 -1.32
N LEU A 267 5.82 17.37 -0.51
CA LEU A 267 5.85 16.07 0.16
C LEU A 267 5.57 16.17 1.66
N GLN A 268 4.83 15.20 2.21
CA GLN A 268 4.30 15.24 3.57
C GLN A 268 5.37 14.99 4.64
N LYS A 269 6.19 13.95 4.48
CA LYS A 269 7.13 13.52 5.53
C LYS A 269 8.40 12.89 4.96
N TYR A 270 9.54 13.43 5.38
CA TYR A 270 10.86 12.91 5.00
C TYR A 270 11.08 11.49 5.50
N GLY A 271 11.57 10.62 4.61
CA GLY A 271 11.88 9.22 4.92
C GLY A 271 10.68 8.32 5.22
N TYR A 272 9.45 8.75 4.93
CA TYR A 272 8.23 7.98 5.16
C TYR A 272 7.52 7.68 3.83
N PHE A 273 7.40 6.40 3.47
CA PHE A 273 6.76 5.97 2.22
C PHE A 273 5.34 5.42 2.44
N ASN A 274 4.52 5.46 1.39
CA ASN A 274 3.17 4.90 1.34
C ASN A 274 3.21 3.40 0.99
N ALA A 275 2.59 2.54 1.79
CA ALA A 275 2.57 1.09 1.54
C ALA A 275 1.43 0.62 0.61
N GLY A 276 0.77 1.56 -0.07
CA GLY A 276 -0.15 1.28 -1.16
C GLY A 276 0.53 1.20 -2.52
N PHE A 277 1.81 1.56 -2.63
CA PHE A 277 2.58 1.41 -3.87
C PHE A 277 4.08 1.31 -3.60
N PHE A 278 4.65 0.12 -3.72
CA PHE A 278 6.07 -0.10 -3.52
C PHE A 278 6.56 -1.35 -4.25
N LEU A 279 7.84 -1.35 -4.60
CA LEU A 279 8.51 -2.42 -5.33
C LEU A 279 9.55 -3.05 -4.42
N LEU A 280 9.59 -4.38 -4.36
CA LEU A 280 10.45 -5.13 -3.45
C LEU A 280 11.13 -6.32 -4.14
N ALA A 281 12.19 -6.83 -3.52
CA ALA A 281 12.75 -8.15 -3.81
C ALA A 281 12.27 -9.16 -2.76
N PRO A 282 11.50 -10.20 -3.15
CA PRO A 282 11.03 -11.22 -2.20
C PRO A 282 12.19 -11.91 -1.48
N ASN A 283 12.03 -12.16 -0.18
CA ASN A 283 13.09 -12.73 0.65
C ASN A 283 12.51 -13.32 1.95
N LEU A 284 12.68 -14.62 2.15
CA LEU A 284 12.15 -15.32 3.34
C LEU A 284 12.81 -14.87 4.65
N GLN A 285 14.09 -14.48 4.66
CA GLN A 285 14.74 -13.97 5.87
C GLN A 285 14.13 -12.63 6.30
N LEU A 286 13.81 -11.74 5.35
CA LEU A 286 13.08 -10.51 5.66
C LEU A 286 11.65 -10.78 6.11
N PHE A 287 10.98 -11.74 5.49
CA PHE A 287 9.64 -12.14 5.91
C PHE A 287 9.62 -12.63 7.37
N ASP A 288 10.54 -13.53 7.74
CA ASP A 288 10.69 -14.01 9.12
C ASP A 288 11.00 -12.86 10.09
N TYR A 289 11.85 -11.92 9.65
CA TYR A 289 12.16 -10.71 10.41
C TYR A 289 10.91 -9.84 10.66
N TYR A 290 10.07 -9.64 9.64
CA TYR A 290 8.79 -8.92 9.77
C TYR A 290 7.85 -9.63 10.72
N CYS A 291 7.66 -10.94 10.57
CA CYS A 291 6.79 -11.74 11.44
C CYS A 291 7.26 -11.67 12.90
N ARG A 292 8.57 -11.68 13.12
CA ARG A 292 9.15 -11.55 14.45
C ARG A 292 8.88 -10.17 15.06
N LEU A 293 9.20 -9.08 14.35
CA LEU A 293 9.01 -7.72 14.87
C LEU A 293 7.52 -7.38 15.05
N MET A 294 6.67 -7.86 14.14
CA MET A 294 5.22 -7.74 14.24
C MET A 294 4.68 -8.36 15.54
N ASN A 295 5.28 -9.45 16.01
CA ASN A 295 4.92 -10.11 17.26
C ASN A 295 5.63 -9.55 18.50
N THR A 296 6.43 -8.48 18.36
CA THR A 296 7.02 -7.77 19.50
C THR A 296 6.10 -6.63 19.92
N LYS A 297 5.53 -6.74 21.13
CA LYS A 297 4.73 -5.66 21.73
C LYS A 297 5.53 -4.36 21.74
N ASP A 298 4.91 -3.26 21.31
CA ASP A 298 5.51 -1.93 21.19
C ASP A 298 6.74 -1.86 20.24
N GLY A 299 6.92 -2.88 19.38
CA GLY A 299 8.02 -2.92 18.40
C GLY A 299 7.91 -1.86 17.30
N PHE A 300 6.69 -1.38 17.04
CA PHE A 300 6.37 -0.30 16.12
C PHE A 300 5.02 0.35 16.45
N ASP A 301 4.71 1.46 15.81
CA ASP A 301 3.42 2.16 15.93
C ASP A 301 2.35 1.48 15.06
N PRO A 302 1.28 0.93 15.64
CA PRO A 302 0.29 0.20 14.86
C PRO A 302 -0.66 1.09 14.04
N ARG A 303 -0.71 2.42 14.21
CA ARG A 303 -1.74 3.24 13.54
C ARG A 303 -1.85 3.06 12.02
N TYR A 304 -0.73 2.79 11.34
CA TYR A 304 -0.68 2.45 9.92
C TYR A 304 -0.01 1.08 9.68
N MET A 305 -0.40 0.05 10.44
CA MET A 305 -0.19 -1.38 10.15
C MET A 305 1.14 -1.72 9.44
N GLU A 306 1.07 -2.33 8.25
CA GLU A 306 2.23 -2.74 7.45
C GLU A 306 3.10 -1.56 7.04
N GLN A 307 2.49 -0.39 6.76
CA GLN A 307 3.23 0.81 6.39
C GLN A 307 4.16 1.28 7.51
N ASN A 308 3.67 1.34 8.74
CA ASN A 308 4.48 1.75 9.88
C ASN A 308 5.54 0.70 10.22
N LEU A 309 5.21 -0.59 10.12
CA LEU A 309 6.20 -1.66 10.30
C LEU A 309 7.33 -1.53 9.27
N LEU A 310 6.98 -1.39 7.99
CA LEU A 310 7.95 -1.26 6.90
C LEU A 310 8.77 0.02 7.03
N ASN A 311 8.15 1.16 7.32
CA ASN A 311 8.88 2.42 7.56
C ASN A 311 9.80 2.35 8.78
N ARG A 312 9.44 1.55 9.79
CA ARG A 312 10.29 1.33 10.98
C ARG A 312 11.53 0.49 10.64
N ILE A 313 11.38 -0.56 9.83
CA ILE A 313 12.48 -1.47 9.46
C ILE A 313 13.37 -0.87 8.36
N HIS A 314 12.74 -0.20 7.41
CA HIS A 314 13.39 0.36 6.22
C HIS A 314 13.71 1.85 6.34
N ALA A 315 13.76 2.38 7.57
CA ALA A 315 14.13 3.76 7.82
C ALA A 315 15.46 4.13 7.13
N TRP A 316 15.57 5.36 6.63
CA TRP A 316 16.74 5.80 5.86
C TRP A 316 18.05 5.85 6.65
N ASP A 317 17.97 5.93 7.98
CA ASP A 317 19.10 5.84 8.91
C ASP A 317 19.34 4.42 9.43
N GLY A 318 18.56 3.44 8.99
CA GLY A 318 18.62 2.04 9.42
C GLY A 318 19.51 1.14 8.55
N ALA A 319 19.37 -0.17 8.78
CA ALA A 319 20.14 -1.18 8.05
C ALA A 319 19.62 -1.46 6.63
N LEU A 320 18.33 -1.21 6.39
CA LEU A 320 17.63 -1.56 5.16
C LEU A 320 16.91 -0.34 4.53
N PRO A 321 17.56 0.82 4.36
CA PRO A 321 16.90 2.02 3.87
C PRO A 321 16.19 1.80 2.52
N TRP A 322 14.88 2.06 2.47
CA TRP A 322 14.14 2.06 1.20
C TRP A 322 14.66 3.15 0.25
N LYS A 323 14.41 3.01 -1.07
CA LYS A 323 14.84 3.98 -2.09
C LYS A 323 13.68 4.68 -2.75
N LEU A 324 13.88 5.95 -3.06
CA LEU A 324 12.89 6.72 -3.78
C LEU A 324 12.76 6.20 -5.22
N ILE A 325 11.55 5.78 -5.57
CA ILE A 325 11.10 5.60 -6.94
C ILE A 325 10.51 6.95 -7.41
N ASP A 326 10.65 7.27 -8.69
CA ASP A 326 10.13 8.51 -9.26
C ASP A 326 8.62 8.67 -8.96
N VAL A 327 8.24 9.81 -8.39
CA VAL A 327 6.86 10.11 -7.98
C VAL A 327 5.87 10.02 -9.14
N LYS A 328 6.31 10.17 -10.40
CA LYS A 328 5.42 9.98 -11.56
C LYS A 328 4.83 8.58 -11.64
N TRP A 329 5.44 7.57 -11.01
CA TRP A 329 4.93 6.20 -11.07
C TRP A 329 3.60 6.09 -10.35
N ASN A 330 3.46 6.69 -9.17
CA ASN A 330 2.23 6.70 -8.41
C ASN A 330 2.17 7.89 -7.44
N MET A 331 1.00 8.53 -7.36
CA MET A 331 0.77 9.65 -6.45
C MET A 331 -0.57 9.52 -5.71
N VAL A 332 -0.60 10.01 -4.47
CA VAL A 332 -1.82 10.28 -3.70
C VAL A 332 -2.25 11.73 -3.93
N ALA A 333 -3.52 12.06 -3.69
CA ALA A 333 -4.07 13.42 -3.80
C ALA A 333 -3.78 14.13 -5.14
N VAL A 334 -3.84 13.37 -6.24
CA VAL A 334 -3.54 13.83 -7.60
C VAL A 334 -4.40 15.03 -8.01
N ASN A 335 -3.78 16.03 -8.62
CA ASN A 335 -4.41 17.20 -9.21
C ASN A 335 -4.11 17.33 -10.71
N ASP A 336 -4.61 18.39 -11.35
CA ASP A 336 -4.46 18.60 -12.80
C ASP A 336 -3.00 18.79 -13.24
N ALA A 337 -2.16 19.41 -12.39
CA ALA A 337 -0.74 19.61 -12.70
C ALA A 337 0.01 18.28 -12.74
N ASP A 338 -0.36 17.31 -11.91
CA ASP A 338 0.21 15.96 -11.93
C ASP A 338 -0.19 15.20 -13.20
N LEU A 339 -1.44 15.37 -13.63
CA LEU A 339 -1.93 14.77 -14.89
C LEU A 339 -1.13 15.29 -16.08
N ASP A 340 -0.89 16.61 -16.12
CA ASP A 340 -0.11 17.29 -17.16
C ASP A 340 1.39 16.96 -17.04
N GLY A 341 1.87 16.74 -15.82
CA GLY A 341 3.22 16.29 -15.50
C GLY A 341 3.53 14.85 -15.89
N GLY A 342 2.52 14.08 -16.27
CA GLY A 342 2.69 12.71 -16.76
C GLY A 342 2.69 11.65 -15.65
N VAL A 343 1.93 11.87 -14.56
CA VAL A 343 1.69 10.81 -13.57
C VAL A 343 1.06 9.58 -14.24
N LYS A 344 1.62 8.41 -13.96
CA LYS A 344 1.29 7.12 -14.59
C LYS A 344 0.20 6.36 -13.85
N SER A 345 0.12 6.49 -12.53
CA SER A 345 -1.00 5.99 -11.74
C SER A 345 -1.39 6.92 -10.60
N MET A 346 -2.66 6.84 -10.22
CA MET A 346 -3.27 7.66 -9.19
C MET A 346 -3.80 6.74 -8.11
N HIS A 347 -3.34 6.91 -6.88
CA HIS A 347 -3.94 6.25 -5.72
C HIS A 347 -5.27 6.93 -5.39
N GLN A 348 -6.29 6.59 -6.19
CA GLN A 348 -7.60 7.23 -6.25
C GLN A 348 -8.71 6.18 -6.35
N LYS A 349 -9.52 6.06 -5.30
CA LYS A 349 -10.72 5.23 -5.33
C LYS A 349 -11.75 5.82 -6.31
N TRP A 350 -12.16 5.09 -7.34
CA TRP A 350 -13.13 5.59 -8.34
C TRP A 350 -14.49 5.98 -7.74
N PHE A 351 -14.86 5.35 -6.62
CA PHE A 351 -16.11 5.56 -5.90
C PHE A 351 -16.03 6.70 -4.86
N VAL A 352 -14.87 7.30 -4.66
CA VAL A 352 -14.66 8.45 -3.76
C VAL A 352 -14.33 9.69 -4.57
N GLU A 353 -14.83 10.84 -4.12
CA GLU A 353 -14.48 12.12 -4.75
C GLU A 353 -12.98 12.41 -4.59
N PRO A 354 -12.27 12.84 -5.65
CA PRO A 354 -10.87 13.22 -5.54
C PRO A 354 -10.67 14.31 -4.49
N THR A 355 -9.65 14.17 -3.66
CA THR A 355 -9.34 15.17 -2.62
C THR A 355 -8.95 16.52 -3.21
N SER A 356 -8.51 16.54 -4.47
CA SER A 356 -8.25 17.76 -5.25
C SER A 356 -9.49 18.43 -5.82
N HIS A 357 -10.66 17.76 -5.76
CA HIS A 357 -11.88 18.17 -6.44
C HIS A 357 -11.68 18.36 -7.95
N SER A 358 -10.64 17.76 -8.54
CA SER A 358 -10.41 17.80 -9.97
C SER A 358 -11.44 16.96 -10.70
N GLN A 359 -12.20 17.63 -11.57
CA GLN A 359 -13.11 16.95 -12.49
C GLN A 359 -12.35 16.02 -13.44
N ARG A 360 -11.13 16.37 -13.87
CA ARG A 360 -10.32 15.51 -14.76
C ARG A 360 -9.93 14.20 -14.07
N VAL A 361 -9.50 14.26 -12.81
CA VAL A 361 -9.18 13.05 -12.03
C VAL A 361 -10.42 12.19 -11.84
N ARG A 362 -11.58 12.80 -11.56
CA ARG A 362 -12.86 12.10 -11.45
C ARG A 362 -13.25 11.43 -12.77
N ASP A 363 -13.18 12.15 -13.88
CA ASP A 363 -13.56 11.67 -15.21
C ASP A 363 -12.68 10.51 -15.66
N ILE A 364 -11.37 10.58 -15.44
CA ILE A 364 -10.44 9.48 -15.72
C ILE A 364 -10.83 8.22 -14.91
N SER A 365 -11.09 8.38 -13.62
CA SER A 365 -11.43 7.28 -12.73
C SER A 365 -12.76 6.61 -13.11
N MET A 366 -13.79 7.42 -13.39
CA MET A 366 -15.10 6.92 -13.80
C MET A 366 -15.06 6.30 -15.20
N LYS A 367 -14.29 6.88 -16.14
CA LYS A 367 -14.10 6.30 -17.46
C LYS A 367 -13.52 4.89 -17.36
N ALA A 368 -12.44 4.71 -16.60
CA ALA A 368 -11.83 3.39 -16.40
C ALA A 368 -12.84 2.39 -15.81
N ARG A 369 -13.62 2.80 -14.79
CA ARG A 369 -14.68 1.98 -14.18
C ARG A 369 -15.73 1.51 -15.18
N TRP A 370 -16.17 2.38 -16.10
CA TRP A 370 -17.22 2.03 -17.07
C TRP A 370 -16.69 1.25 -18.27
N GLU A 371 -15.47 1.53 -18.73
CA GLU A 371 -14.80 0.73 -19.76
C GLU A 371 -14.59 -0.71 -19.28
N MET A 372 -14.16 -0.90 -18.02
CA MET A 372 -14.08 -2.21 -17.39
C MET A 372 -15.43 -2.92 -17.34
N GLN A 373 -16.52 -2.21 -16.98
CA GLN A 373 -17.86 -2.82 -16.93
C GLN A 373 -18.27 -3.36 -18.29
N GLY A 374 -18.22 -2.50 -19.32
CA GLY A 374 -18.62 -2.89 -20.67
C GLY A 374 -17.78 -4.03 -21.22
N TRP A 375 -16.48 -4.08 -20.89
CA TRP A 375 -15.60 -5.18 -21.27
C TRP A 375 -16.04 -6.52 -20.67
N TYR A 376 -16.26 -6.56 -19.35
CA TYR A 376 -16.63 -7.81 -18.68
C TYR A 376 -18.06 -8.26 -19.03
N ASP A 377 -18.99 -7.33 -19.22
CA ASP A 377 -20.35 -7.65 -19.68
C ASP A 377 -20.31 -8.31 -21.08
N ALA A 378 -19.53 -7.74 -22.00
CA ALA A 378 -19.35 -8.31 -23.34
C ALA A 378 -18.64 -9.68 -23.30
N MET A 379 -17.62 -9.82 -22.45
CA MET A 379 -16.91 -11.09 -22.25
C MET A 379 -17.84 -12.19 -21.72
N ASP A 380 -18.69 -11.86 -20.75
CA ASP A 380 -19.63 -12.81 -20.17
C ASP A 380 -20.69 -13.25 -21.20
N GLN A 381 -21.27 -12.30 -21.94
CA GLN A 381 -22.21 -12.59 -23.02
C GLN A 381 -21.60 -13.49 -24.11
N ALA A 382 -20.35 -13.23 -24.50
CA ALA A 382 -19.67 -14.04 -25.51
C ALA A 382 -19.49 -15.50 -25.05
N ARG A 383 -19.09 -15.72 -23.79
CA ARG A 383 -18.92 -17.06 -23.22
C ARG A 383 -20.24 -17.82 -23.12
N GLU A 384 -21.32 -17.15 -22.72
CA GLU A 384 -22.66 -17.76 -22.69
C GLU A 384 -23.13 -18.23 -24.08
N LEU A 385 -22.82 -17.46 -25.13
CA LEU A 385 -23.15 -17.83 -26.51
C LEU A 385 -22.32 -19.05 -26.98
N GLU A 386 -21.04 -19.10 -26.63
CA GLU A 386 -20.18 -20.25 -26.94
C GLU A 386 -20.65 -21.54 -26.24
N GLU A 387 -21.03 -21.45 -24.97
CA GLU A 387 -21.57 -22.59 -24.21
C GLU A 387 -22.88 -23.12 -24.82
N LYS A 388 -23.80 -22.22 -25.20
CA LYS A 388 -25.04 -22.58 -25.89
C LYS A 388 -24.77 -23.27 -27.22
N SER A 389 -23.78 -22.79 -27.99
CA SER A 389 -23.40 -23.40 -29.27
C SER A 389 -22.74 -24.77 -29.11
N ARG A 390 -22.09 -25.07 -27.98
CA ARG A 390 -21.49 -26.40 -27.73
C ARG A 390 -22.51 -27.42 -27.23
N ALA A 391 -23.62 -26.95 -26.66
CA ALA A 391 -24.69 -27.79 -26.13
C ALA A 391 -25.73 -28.20 -27.19
N SER A 392 -25.82 -27.46 -28.30
CA SER A 392 -26.62 -27.77 -29.50
C SER A 392 -25.85 -28.66 -30.48
#